data_AF-X1NTB0-F1
#
_entry.id   AF-X1NTB0-F1
#
_cell.length_a   1.000
_cell.length_b   1.000
_cell.length_c   1.000
_cell.angle_alpha   90.00
_cell.angle_beta   90.00
_cell.angle_gamma   90.00
#
_symmetry.space_group_name_H-M   'P 1'
#
loop_
_entity.id
_entity.type
_entity.pdbx_description
1 polymer ?
#
loop_
_entity_poly.entity_id
_entity_poly.type
_entity_poly.pdbx_seq_one_letter_code
_entity_poly.pdbx_strand_id
1 'polypeptide(L)' 'MNVVERIDDAVRVEHVLVSVFDKTDLELLVSGLLDGNPEVTLYATGATHAALKNILGADAKNHLLAVAEYTGQPEMQG' A
#
# COMPACT_ATOMS: atom_id res chain seq x y z
N MET A 1 14.58 -27.81 12.36
CA MET A 1 13.57 -27.00 11.63
C MET A 1 13.03 -26.02 12.63
N ASN A 2 13.22 -24.72 12.42
CA ASN A 2 12.71 -23.70 13.33
C ASN A 2 11.34 -23.28 12.83
N VAL A 3 10.28 -23.71 13.52
CA VAL A 3 8.89 -23.31 13.24
C VAL A 3 8.49 -22.40 14.40
N VAL A 4 8.09 -21.17 14.07
CA VAL A 4 7.55 -20.22 15.04
C VAL A 4 6.03 -20.37 15.02
N GLU A 5 5.45 -20.80 16.13
CA GLU A 5 3.99 -21.05 16.25
C GLU A 5 3.21 -19.85 16.82
N ARG A 6 3.90 -18.93 17.51
CA ARG A 6 3.33 -17.71 18.08
C ARG A 6 4.26 -16.53 17.82
N ILE A 7 3.66 -15.43 17.40
CA ILE A 7 4.31 -14.12 17.30
C ILE A 7 3.73 -13.30 18.45
N ASP A 8 4.55 -13.02 19.45
CA ASP A 8 4.24 -12.03 20.47
C ASP A 8 4.63 -10.62 19.94
N ASP A 9 3.90 -9.57 20.34
CA ASP A 9 4.18 -8.16 19.98
C ASP A 9 4.14 -7.80 18.48
N ALA A 10 3.08 -8.21 17.77
CA ALA A 10 2.86 -7.81 16.38
C ALA A 10 2.89 -6.27 16.22
N VAL A 11 3.79 -5.77 15.39
CA VAL A 11 3.89 -4.35 15.04
C VAL A 11 3.00 -4.07 13.85
N ARG A 12 2.08 -3.10 14.00
CA ARG A 12 1.21 -2.68 12.90
C ARG A 12 2.01 -1.99 11.80
N VAL A 13 1.64 -2.28 10.55
CA VAL A 13 2.17 -1.59 9.38
C VAL A 13 1.40 -0.29 9.19
N GLU A 14 2.07 0.84 9.43
CA GLU A 14 1.46 2.17 9.32
C GLU A 14 1.61 2.76 7.91
N HIS A 15 2.71 2.44 7.22
CA HIS A 15 3.10 3.07 5.96
C HIS A 15 3.64 2.03 4.97
N VAL A 16 3.11 2.01 3.74
CA VAL A 16 3.49 1.05 2.70
C VAL A 16 3.79 1.77 1.40
N LEU A 17 4.97 1.54 0.83
CA LEU A 17 5.29 1.96 -0.54
C LEU A 17 4.99 0.81 -1.51
N VAL A 18 4.07 1.04 -2.45
CA VAL A 18 3.62 0.05 -3.42
C VAL A 18 4.08 0.46 -4.83
N SER A 19 4.92 -0.37 -5.44
CA SER A 19 5.39 -0.21 -6.82
C SER A 19 5.56 -1.57 -7.46
N VAL A 20 4.53 -2.01 -8.20
CA VAL A 20 4.49 -3.34 -8.81
C VAL A 20 4.14 -3.24 -10.29
N PHE A 21 4.83 -4.02 -11.13
CA PHE A 21 4.50 -4.09 -12.56
C PHE A 21 3.26 -4.94 -12.81
N ASP A 22 3.20 -6.13 -12.23
CA ASP A 22 2.01 -6.99 -12.22
C ASP A 22 1.10 -6.58 -11.06
N LYS A 23 -0.21 -6.45 -11.32
CA LYS A 23 -1.22 -6.07 -10.33
C LYS A 23 -2.11 -7.25 -9.91
N THR A 24 -1.74 -8.46 -10.33
CA THR A 24 -2.39 -9.69 -9.88
C THR A 24 -2.44 -9.71 -8.35
N ASP A 25 -3.64 -9.97 -7.80
CA ASP A 25 -3.94 -10.04 -6.37
C ASP A 25 -3.61 -8.77 -5.55
N LEU A 26 -3.43 -7.63 -6.20
CA LEU A 26 -3.18 -6.35 -5.49
C LEU A 26 -4.36 -5.98 -4.58
N GLU A 27 -5.58 -6.29 -4.97
CA GLU A 27 -6.78 -6.09 -4.14
C GLU A 27 -6.72 -6.89 -2.84
N LEU A 28 -6.33 -8.18 -2.91
CA LEU A 28 -6.19 -9.03 -1.73
C LEU A 28 -5.15 -8.46 -0.75
N LEU A 29 -4.02 -7.98 -1.26
CA LEU A 29 -2.99 -7.34 -0.44
C LEU A 29 -3.54 -6.08 0.25
N VAL A 30 -4.25 -5.22 -0.49
CA VAL A 30 -4.80 -3.96 0.04
C VAL A 30 -5.84 -4.22 1.12
N SER A 31 -6.77 -5.16 0.89
CA SER A 31 -7.76 -5.54 1.90
C SER A 31 -7.08 -6.09 3.16
N GLY A 32 -6.09 -6.96 3.02
CA GLY A 32 -5.35 -7.49 4.17
C GLY A 32 -4.59 -6.43 4.98
N LEU A 33 -4.06 -5.40 4.31
CA LEU A 33 -3.42 -4.27 4.98
C LEU A 33 -4.42 -3.41 5.76
N LEU A 34 -5.60 -3.14 5.17
CA LEU A 34 -6.68 -2.40 5.84
C LEU A 34 -7.28 -3.18 7.01
N ASP A 35 -7.44 -4.49 6.89
CA ASP A 35 -7.91 -5.36 7.97
C ASP A 35 -6.91 -5.37 9.15
N GLY A 36 -5.61 -5.39 8.84
CA GLY A 36 -4.54 -5.36 9.84
C GLY A 36 -4.33 -3.98 10.48
N ASN A 37 -4.56 -2.91 9.73
CA ASN A 37 -4.51 -1.53 10.21
C ASN A 37 -5.44 -0.63 9.37
N PRO A 38 -6.64 -0.27 9.89
CA PRO A 38 -7.57 0.61 9.19
C PRO A 38 -7.06 2.03 8.96
N GLU A 39 -5.92 2.43 9.55
CA GLU A 39 -5.29 3.75 9.38
C GLU A 39 -4.05 3.71 8.47
N VAL A 40 -3.77 2.57 7.82
CA VAL A 40 -2.58 2.43 6.96
C VAL A 40 -2.56 3.47 5.83
N THR A 41 -1.38 4.03 5.58
CA THR A 41 -1.12 4.90 4.43
C THR A 41 -0.34 4.15 3.37
N LEU A 42 -0.85 4.20 2.14
CA LEU A 42 -0.24 3.64 0.94
C LEU A 42 0.34 4.78 0.10
N TYR A 43 1.62 4.66 -0.23
CA TYR A 43 2.31 5.50 -1.20
C TYR A 43 2.47 4.73 -2.49
N ALA A 44 2.14 5.34 -3.63
CA ALA A 44 2.34 4.68 -4.92
C ALA A 44 2.71 5.64 -6.05
N THR A 45 3.28 5.07 -7.11
CA THR A 45 3.71 5.76 -8.33
C THR A 45 2.84 5.36 -9.53
N GLY A 46 2.72 6.28 -10.50
CA GLY A 46 2.14 6.08 -11.83
C GLY A 46 0.95 5.12 -11.91
N ALA A 47 1.13 4.04 -12.68
CA ALA A 47 0.08 3.04 -12.93
C ALA A 47 -0.33 2.25 -11.67
N THR A 48 0.57 2.08 -10.70
CA THR A 48 0.25 1.41 -9.43
C THR A 48 -0.68 2.26 -8.59
N HIS A 49 -0.44 3.57 -8.53
CA HIS A 49 -1.33 4.51 -7.87
C HIS A 49 -2.73 4.51 -8.50
N ALA A 50 -2.82 4.50 -9.83
CA ALA A 50 -4.10 4.41 -10.53
C ALA A 50 -4.86 3.10 -10.21
N ALA A 51 -4.15 1.97 -10.17
CA ALA A 51 -4.75 0.68 -9.80
C ALA A 51 -5.28 0.69 -8.35
N LEU A 52 -4.48 1.17 -7.40
CA LEU A 52 -4.88 1.28 -6.00
C LEU A 52 -6.07 2.22 -5.80
N LYS A 53 -6.11 3.35 -6.53
CA LYS A 53 -7.24 4.28 -6.50
C LYS A 53 -8.55 3.61 -6.94
N ASN A 54 -8.49 2.74 -7.93
CA ASN A 54 -9.66 1.99 -8.39
C ASN A 54 -10.10 0.94 -7.37
N ILE A 55 -9.16 0.24 -6.75
CA ILE A 55 -9.43 -0.76 -5.69
C ILE A 55 -10.08 -0.10 -4.47
N LEU A 56 -9.53 1.02 -4.00
CA LEU A 56 -9.98 1.72 -2.79
C LEU A 56 -11.26 2.55 -3.00
N GLY A 57 -11.58 2.91 -4.24
CA GLY A 57 -12.73 3.73 -4.57
C GLY A 57 -12.79 5.04 -3.76
N ALA A 58 -13.86 5.22 -2.99
CA ALA A 58 -14.09 6.44 -2.20
C ALA A 58 -13.11 6.61 -1.04
N ASP A 59 -12.53 5.51 -0.54
CA ASP A 59 -11.61 5.52 0.61
C ASP A 59 -10.17 5.83 0.20
N ALA A 60 -9.88 5.92 -1.11
CA ALA A 60 -8.57 6.31 -1.61
C ALA A 60 -8.07 7.63 -1.01
N LYS A 61 -8.98 8.59 -0.75
CA LYS A 61 -8.63 9.89 -0.14
C LYS A 61 -8.07 9.78 1.29
N ASN A 62 -8.34 8.68 2.00
CA ASN A 62 -7.91 8.47 3.38
C ASN A 62 -6.62 7.64 3.44
N HIS A 63 -6.39 6.79 2.44
CA HIS A 63 -5.33 5.78 2.49
C HIS A 63 -4.28 5.91 1.39
N LEU A 64 -4.50 6.67 0.33
CA LEU A 64 -3.61 6.68 -0.83
C LEU A 64 -3.02 8.06 -1.08
N LEU A 65 -1.69 8.12 -1.10
CA LEU A 65 -0.93 9.31 -1.48
C LEU A 65 -0.02 9.00 -2.67
N ALA A 66 0.07 9.93 -3.62
CA ALA A 66 1.06 9.79 -4.68
C ALA A 66 2.47 10.05 -4.12
N VAL A 67 3.47 9.26 -4.52
CA VAL A 67 4.87 9.47 -4.06
C VAL A 67 5.39 10.85 -4.46
N ALA A 68 4.94 11.39 -5.60
CA ALA A 68 5.28 12.76 -6.01
C ALA A 68 4.72 13.82 -5.05
N GLU A 69 3.52 13.60 -4.50
CA GLU A 69 2.92 14.48 -3.49
C GLU A 69 3.68 14.38 -2.16
N TYR A 70 4.14 13.18 -1.79
CA TYR A 70 4.94 12.96 -0.58
C TYR A 70 6.32 13.62 -0.65
N THR A 71 7.00 13.48 -1.79
CA THR A 71 8.39 13.95 -1.96
C THR A 71 8.50 15.40 -2.46
N GLY A 72 7.43 15.94 -3.04
CA GLY A 72 7.46 17.20 -3.77
C GLY A 72 8.23 17.14 -5.09
N GLN A 73 8.64 15.95 -5.54
CA GLN A 73 9.39 15.75 -6.78
C GLN A 73 8.51 15.05 -7.83
N PRO A 74 8.39 15.60 -9.05
CA PRO A 74 7.65 14.92 -10.12
C PRO A 74 8.35 13.62 -10.52
N GLU A 75 7.57 12.63 -10.97
CA GLU A 75 8.12 11.39 -11.51
C GLU A 75 9.03 11.67 -12.70
N MET A 76 10.24 11.12 -12.65
CA MET A 76 11.19 11.16 -13.75
C MET A 76 11.04 9.87 -14.57
N GLN A 77 11.13 9.97 -15.90
CA GLN A 77 11.20 8.79 -16.75
C GLN A 77 12.56 8.10 -16.55
N GLY A 78 12.52 6.82 -16.17
CA GLY A 78 13.68 5.93 -16.07
C GLY A 78 13.73 4.94 -17.22
#